data_AF-A0A0F9W6C5-F1
#
_entry.id   AF-A0A0F9W6C5-F1
#
_cell.length_a   1.000
_cell.length_b   1.000
_cell.length_c   1.000
_cell.angle_alpha   90.00
_cell.angle_beta   90.00
_cell.angle_gamma   90.00
#
_symmetry.space_group_name_H-M   'P 1'
#
loop_
_entity.id
_entity.type
_entity.pdbx_description
1 polymer ?
#
loop_
_entity_poly.entity_id
_entity_poly.type
_entity_poly.pdbx_seq_one_letter_code
_entity_poly.pdbx_strand_id
1 'polypeptide(L)' 'MDRKKQLLIVSHAPSPNTLTLRDAIAQGASHEDIENVEVTVLAPLDAGPEDVLACDAIILGTTENLGYMSGALKDFFS' A
#
# COMPACT_ATOMS: atom_id res chain seq x y z
N MET A 1 10.18 10.11 -22.76
CA MET A 1 9.88 8.81 -22.12
C MET A 1 8.64 9.01 -21.29
N ASP A 2 7.67 8.12 -21.42
CA ASP A 2 6.48 8.17 -20.57
C ASP A 2 6.90 7.90 -19.12
N ARG A 3 6.34 8.64 -18.15
CA ARG A 3 6.74 8.46 -16.75
C ARG A 3 6.22 7.12 -16.24
N LYS A 4 7.02 6.40 -15.44
CA LYS A 4 6.52 5.20 -14.74
C LYS A 4 5.33 5.57 -13.86
N LYS A 5 4.31 4.72 -13.89
CA LYS A 5 3.13 4.83 -13.02
C LYS A 5 3.53 4.45 -11.60
N GLN A 6 3.13 5.27 -10.64
CA GLN A 6 3.50 5.12 -9.25
C GLN A 6 2.36 4.40 -8.51
N LEU A 7 2.63 3.21 -7.98
CA LEU A 7 1.71 2.46 -7.14
C LEU A 7 2.14 2.57 -5.68
N LEU A 8 1.27 3.12 -4.85
CA LEU A 8 1.44 3.16 -3.41
C LEU A 8 0.66 2.01 -2.75
N ILE A 9 1.32 1.24 -1.89
CA ILE A 9 0.68 0.22 -1.05
C ILE A 9 0.81 0.70 0.40
N VAL A 10 -0.31 1.06 1.02
CA VAL A 10 -0.37 1.40 2.45
C VAL A 10 -1.01 0.25 3.19
N SER A 11 -0.28 -0.44 4.08
CA SER A 11 -0.80 -1.65 4.72
C SER A 11 -0.54 -1.70 6.22
N HIS A 12 -1.61 -1.76 7.02
CA HIS A 12 -1.53 -2.16 8.42
C HIS A 12 -1.36 -3.68 8.52
N ALA A 13 -0.11 -4.13 8.68
CA ALA A 13 0.24 -5.54 8.70
C ALA A 13 0.88 -6.00 10.04
N PRO A 14 0.12 -6.00 11.16
CA PRO A 14 0.66 -6.29 12.50
C PRO A 14 0.89 -7.78 12.78
N SER A 15 0.47 -8.68 11.89
CA SER A 15 0.56 -10.14 12.08
C SER A 15 1.29 -10.83 10.92
N PRO A 16 1.80 -12.06 11.11
CA PRO A 16 2.39 -12.85 10.02
C PRO A 16 1.47 -13.00 8.81
N ASN A 17 0.17 -13.23 9.02
CA ASN A 17 -0.79 -13.42 7.93
C ASN A 17 -0.97 -12.13 7.10
N THR A 18 -1.06 -10.98 7.77
CA THR A 18 -1.19 -9.70 7.09
C THR A 18 0.10 -9.26 6.40
N LEU A 19 1.27 -9.66 6.93
CA LEU A 19 2.56 -9.45 6.26
C LEU A 19 2.63 -10.31 4.98
N THR A 20 2.27 -11.59 5.05
CA THR A 20 2.19 -12.46 3.87
C THR A 20 1.30 -11.88 2.79
N LEU A 21 0.14 -11.32 3.16
CA LEU A 21 -0.76 -10.67 2.20
C LEU A 21 -0.13 -9.42 1.58
N ARG A 22 0.46 -8.53 2.39
CA ARG A 22 1.17 -7.33 1.89
C ARG A 22 2.28 -7.73 0.92
N ASP A 23 3.08 -8.73 1.27
CA ASP A 23 4.24 -9.16 0.48
C ASP A 23 3.80 -9.81 -0.83
N ALA A 24 2.73 -10.60 -0.83
CA ALA A 24 2.14 -11.14 -2.05
C ALA A 24 1.63 -10.04 -3.00
N ILE A 25 1.01 -8.98 -2.46
CA ILE A 25 0.58 -7.82 -3.26
C ILE A 25 1.80 -7.11 -3.86
N ALA A 26 2.83 -6.83 -3.04
CA ALA A 26 4.04 -6.14 -3.51
C ALA A 26 4.79 -6.95 -4.57
N GLN A 27 4.90 -8.26 -4.38
CA GLN A 27 5.49 -9.19 -5.35
C GLN A 27 4.69 -9.22 -6.65
N GLY A 28 3.36 -9.34 -6.57
CA GLY A 28 2.49 -9.36 -7.74
C GLY A 28 2.54 -8.04 -8.51
N ALA A 29 2.55 -6.90 -7.82
CA ALA A 29 2.64 -5.58 -8.44
C ALA A 29 4.02 -5.26 -9.04
N SER A 30 5.07 -5.93 -8.57
CA SER A 30 6.45 -5.81 -9.07
C SER A 30 6.87 -6.99 -9.96
N HIS A 31 5.90 -7.75 -10.48
CA HIS A 31 6.17 -8.91 -11.34
C HIS A 31 6.87 -8.47 -12.64
N GLU A 32 7.76 -9.31 -13.17
CA GLU A 32 8.60 -8.95 -14.33
C GLU A 32 7.82 -8.66 -15.61
N ASP A 33 6.66 -9.29 -15.78
CA ASP A 33 5.71 -9.02 -16.88
C ASP A 33 5.00 -7.67 -16.76
N ILE A 34 5.08 -6.98 -15.62
CA ILE A 34 4.49 -5.67 -15.40
C ILE A 34 5.53 -4.60 -15.71
N GLU A 35 5.38 -3.99 -16.88
CA GLU A 35 6.21 -2.87 -17.31
C GLU A 35 5.64 -1.53 -16.84
N ASN A 36 6.50 -0.53 -16.71
CA ASN A 36 6.14 0.87 -16.44
C ASN A 36 5.40 1.15 -15.12
N VAL A 37 5.50 0.27 -14.12
CA VAL A 37 5.03 0.51 -12.75
C VAL A 37 6.22 0.57 -11.79
N GLU A 38 6.15 1.46 -10.82
CA GLU A 38 7.06 1.54 -9.68
C GLU A 38 6.24 1.45 -8.39
N VAL A 39 6.65 0.54 -7.50
CA VAL A 39 5.87 0.17 -6.31
C VAL A 39 6.57 0.69 -5.06
N THR A 40 5.84 1.45 -4.25
CA THR A 40 6.25 1.89 -2.92
C THR A 40 5.33 1.26 -1.87
N VAL A 41 5.91 0.68 -0.81
CA VAL A 41 5.16 0.05 0.28
C VAL A 41 5.46 0.78 1.58
N LEU A 42 4.43 1.30 2.24
CA LEU A 42 4.54 2.04 3.50
C LEU A 42 3.55 1.52 4.54
N ALA A 43 3.90 1.67 5.81
CA ALA A 43 2.91 1.52 6.88
C ALA A 43 2.01 2.77 6.93
N PRO A 44 0.79 2.70 7.48
CA PRO A 44 -0.12 3.85 7.52
C PRO A 44 0.45 5.11 8.21
N LEU A 45 1.31 4.94 9.21
CA LEU A 45 1.93 6.06 9.94
C LEU A 45 3.21 6.59 9.27
N ASP A 46 3.72 5.89 8.26
CA ASP A 46 4.89 6.31 7.48
C ASP A 46 4.49 6.94 6.15
N ALA A 47 3.22 6.80 5.73
CA ALA A 47 2.68 7.37 4.50
C ALA A 47 2.04 8.74 4.76
N GLY A 48 2.41 9.73 3.95
CA GLY A 48 1.92 11.11 4.04
C GLY A 48 1.14 11.57 2.81
N PRO A 49 0.60 12.81 2.83
CA PRO A 49 -0.08 13.41 1.69
C PRO A 49 0.79 13.48 0.42
N GLU A 50 2.10 13.65 0.56
CA GLU A 50 3.04 13.64 -0.56
C GLU A 50 3.06 12.30 -1.30
N ASP A 51 3.00 11.16 -0.60
CA ASP A 51 2.96 9.84 -1.22
C ASP A 51 1.66 9.64 -2.00
N VAL A 52 0.55 10.10 -1.43
CA VAL A 52 -0.78 10.02 -2.06
C VAL A 52 -0.84 10.89 -3.32
N LEU A 53 -0.30 12.11 -3.27
CA LEU A 53 -0.26 13.02 -4.41
C LEU A 53 0.72 12.58 -5.50
N ALA A 54 1.77 11.85 -5.15
CA ALA A 54 2.76 11.32 -6.09
C ALA A 54 2.28 10.04 -6.79
N CYS A 55 1.37 9.27 -6.18
CA CYS A 55 0.90 8.00 -6.72
C CYS A 55 -0.17 8.16 -7.82
N ASP A 56 -0.19 7.25 -8.78
CA ASP A 56 -1.26 7.08 -9.78
C ASP A 56 -2.36 6.14 -9.29
N ALA A 57 -2.02 5.23 -8.38
CA ALA A 57 -2.92 4.25 -7.79
C ALA A 57 -2.48 3.93 -6.36
N ILE A 58 -3.46 3.56 -5.53
CA ILE A 58 -3.24 3.18 -4.14
C ILE A 58 -3.94 1.87 -3.81
N ILE A 59 -3.25 0.97 -3.12
CA ILE A 59 -3.82 -0.24 -2.50
C ILE A 59 -3.75 -0.07 -0.98
N LEU A 60 -4.89 -0.30 -0.31
CA LEU A 60 -5.01 -0.16 1.14
C LEU A 60 -5.22 -1.52 1.78
N GLY A 61 -4.27 -1.93 2.60
CA GLY A 61 -4.34 -3.14 3.41
C GLY A 61 -4.69 -2.81 4.86
N THR A 62 -5.73 -3.46 5.41
CA THR A 62 -6.08 -3.31 6.82
C THR A 62 -6.57 -4.62 7.40
N THR A 63 -6.30 -4.81 8.69
CA THR A 63 -7.05 -5.76 9.51
C THR A 63 -8.49 -5.30 9.67
N GLU A 64 -9.39 -6.25 9.84
CA GLU A 64 -10.69 -5.98 10.43
C GLU A 64 -10.51 -5.72 11.93
N ASN A 65 -11.12 -4.66 12.42
CA ASN A 65 -11.17 -4.33 13.83
C ASN A 65 -12.58 -3.86 14.17
N LEU A 66 -13.41 -4.74 14.74
CA LEU A 66 -14.79 -4.46 15.15
C LEU A 66 -15.70 -4.00 13.99
N GLY A 67 -15.65 -4.69 12.87
CA GLY A 67 -16.44 -4.43 11.66
C GLY A 67 -15.88 -3.31 10.78
N TYR A 68 -14.68 -2.80 11.08
CA TYR A 68 -14.12 -1.64 10.41
C TYR A 68 -12.62 -1.77 10.14
N MET A 69 -12.02 -0.76 9.49
CA MET A 69 -10.58 -0.69 9.31
C MET A 69 -9.85 -0.45 10.65
N SER A 70 -8.57 -0.80 10.67
CA SER A 70 -7.68 -0.55 11.80
C SER A 70 -7.57 0.95 12.13
N GLY A 71 -7.30 1.25 13.41
CA GLY A 71 -7.05 2.63 13.84
C GLY A 71 -5.91 3.29 13.07
N ALA A 72 -4.83 2.55 12.81
CA ALA A 72 -3.69 3.05 12.04
C ALA A 72 -4.10 3.47 10.61
N LEU A 73 -4.90 2.67 9.90
CA LEU A 73 -5.35 3.05 8.56
C LEU A 73 -6.37 4.20 8.59
N LYS A 74 -7.22 4.26 9.62
CA LYS A 74 -8.10 5.42 9.82
C LYS A 74 -7.28 6.70 10.00
N ASP A 75 -6.21 6.66 10.78
CA ASP A 75 -5.37 7.82 11.06
C ASP A 75 -4.60 8.29 9.82
N PHE A 76 -4.24 7.38 8.90
CA PHE A 76 -3.72 7.73 7.57
C PHE A 76 -4.66 8.63 6.75
N PHE A 77 -5.98 8.50 6.92
CA PHE A 77 -6.97 9.34 6.24
C PHE A 77 -7.28 10.66 6.96
N SER A 78 -6.72 10.88 8.15
CA SER A 78 -7.07 12.02 9.02
C SER A 78 -6.28 13.28 8.70
#